data_AF-A0A2M9JDB2-F1
#
_entry.id   AF-A0A2M9JDB2-F1
#
_cell.length_a   1.000
_cell.length_b   1.000
_cell.length_c   1.000
_cell.angle_alpha   90.00
_cell.angle_beta   90.00
_cell.angle_gamma   90.00
#
_symmetry.space_group_name_H-M   'P 1'
#
loop_
_entity.id
_entity.type
_entity.pdbx_description
1 polymer ?
#
loop_
_entity_poly.entity_id
_entity_poly.type
_entity_poly.pdbx_seq_one_letter_code
_entity_poly.pdbx_strand_id
1 'polypeptide(L)'
;MFGPYDIQFQSSAYGVDIDFDTRKPLVADALKGADLSAVTDGSGTAGSTKFHGGPRLAAIIAPISGGHADPTEAECAKALRSNGDPMLQDPPQNAQFCIQTTEGRIAFVRVVSAAAGGHTMRLRATVWDLAT
;
A
#
# COMPACT_ATOMS: atom_id res chain seq x y z
N MET A 1 -10.04 14.15 3.43
CA MET A 1 -8.72 13.53 3.26
C MET A 1 -8.08 13.43 4.64
N PHE A 2 -7.36 12.35 4.92
CA PHE A 2 -6.60 12.17 6.15
C PHE A 2 -5.18 11.66 5.88
N GLY A 3 -4.28 11.93 6.82
CA GLY A 3 -2.84 11.67 6.68
C GLY A 3 -2.02 12.93 6.34
N PRO A 4 -0.71 12.79 6.08
CA PRO A 4 0.02 11.52 5.97
C PRO A 4 0.16 10.80 7.32
N TYR A 5 0.00 9.47 7.32
CA TYR A 5 0.24 8.60 8.48
C TYR A 5 1.42 7.67 8.24
N ASP A 6 2.27 7.54 9.25
CA ASP A 6 3.33 6.55 9.27
C ASP A 6 2.76 5.19 9.68
N ILE A 7 3.06 4.19 8.87
CA ILE A 7 2.63 2.79 9.02
C ILE A 7 3.90 1.96 9.15
N GLN A 8 4.01 1.18 10.23
CA GLN A 8 5.13 0.27 10.44
C GLN A 8 4.60 -1.13 10.74
N PHE A 9 5.16 -2.12 10.07
CA PHE A 9 4.81 -3.52 10.28
C PHE A 9 6.00 -4.43 10.03
N GLN A 10 5.94 -5.64 10.59
CA GLN A 10 6.85 -6.71 10.23
C GLN A 10 6.22 -7.50 9.10
N SER A 11 6.89 -7.55 7.95
CA SER A 11 6.48 -8.40 6.85
C SER A 11 6.88 -9.85 7.14
N SER A 12 6.03 -10.81 6.78
CA SER A 12 6.29 -12.23 7.00
C SER A 12 5.70 -13.07 5.87
N ALA A 13 6.03 -14.36 5.85
CA ALA A 13 5.41 -15.31 4.94
C ALA A 13 3.90 -15.47 5.17
N TYR A 14 3.42 -15.14 6.37
CA TYR A 14 2.00 -15.18 6.73
C TYR A 14 1.26 -13.90 6.32
N GLY A 15 1.98 -12.86 5.91
CA GLY A 15 1.42 -11.58 5.54
C GLY A 15 1.07 -10.69 6.72
N VAL A 16 0.76 -9.44 6.42
CA VAL A 16 0.08 -8.50 7.31
C VAL A 16 -0.89 -7.68 6.48
N ASP A 17 -2.05 -7.41 7.05
CA ASP A 17 -3.13 -6.69 6.42
C ASP A 17 -3.16 -5.23 6.86
N ILE A 18 -3.47 -4.34 5.92
CA ILE A 18 -3.58 -2.90 6.11
C ILE A 18 -4.92 -2.44 5.53
N ASP A 19 -5.70 -1.74 6.34
CA ASP A 19 -6.95 -1.08 5.96
C ASP A 19 -6.74 0.43 5.91
N PHE A 20 -7.17 1.05 4.81
CA PHE A 20 -7.08 2.48 4.56
C PHE A 20 -8.41 3.22 4.73
N ASP A 21 -9.54 2.55 5.00
CA ASP A 21 -10.85 3.19 5.15
C ASP A 21 -11.08 3.84 6.51
N THR A 22 -10.28 3.44 7.50
CA THR A 22 -10.29 4.03 8.83
C THR A 22 -9.53 5.35 8.85
N ARG A 23 -9.98 6.30 9.70
CA ARG A 23 -9.38 7.66 9.81
C ARG A 23 -7.86 7.64 10.07
N LYS A 24 -7.34 6.55 10.62
CA LYS A 24 -5.92 6.22 10.69
C LYS A 24 -5.80 4.79 10.18
N PRO A 25 -4.89 4.50 9.22
CA PRO A 25 -4.73 3.16 8.69
C PRO A 25 -4.52 2.12 9.81
N LEU A 26 -5.28 1.04 9.75
CA LEU A 26 -5.18 -0.08 10.69
C LEU A 26 -4.28 -1.15 10.12
N VAL A 27 -3.49 -1.79 11.00
CA VAL A 27 -2.54 -2.84 10.66
C VAL A 27 -2.76 -4.02 11.60
N ALA A 28 -2.97 -5.22 11.05
CA ALA A 28 -3.10 -6.44 11.82
C ALA A 28 -2.78 -7.68 10.96
N ASP A 29 -2.48 -8.82 11.59
CA ASP A 29 -2.15 -10.07 10.88
C ASP A 29 -3.34 -10.64 10.08
N ALA A 30 -4.57 -10.32 10.49
CA ALA A 30 -5.78 -10.69 9.79
C ALA A 30 -6.83 -9.60 10.00
N LEU A 31 -7.14 -8.86 8.95
CA LEU A 31 -8.08 -7.75 9.01
C LEU A 31 -9.17 -7.89 7.94
N LYS A 32 -10.41 -8.00 8.39
CA LYS A 32 -11.56 -8.08 7.49
C LYS A 32 -11.76 -6.71 6.83
N GLY A 33 -11.77 -6.69 5.49
CA GLY A 33 -11.86 -5.44 4.73
C GLY A 33 -10.50 -4.77 4.54
N ALA A 34 -9.39 -5.50 4.66
CA ALA A 34 -8.10 -4.93 4.33
C ALA A 34 -7.99 -4.59 2.84
N ASP A 35 -7.33 -3.48 2.56
CA ASP A 35 -7.10 -2.95 1.21
C ASP A 35 -5.74 -3.34 0.64
N LEU A 36 -4.82 -3.74 1.53
CA LEU A 36 -3.47 -4.11 1.17
C LEU A 36 -2.99 -5.23 2.08
N SER A 37 -2.53 -6.34 1.48
CA SER A 37 -1.81 -7.38 2.20
C SER A 37 -0.34 -7.35 1.78
N ALA A 38 0.56 -7.28 2.75
CA ALA A 38 2.01 -7.28 2.54
C ALA A 38 2.60 -8.63 2.91
N VAL A 39 3.02 -9.41 1.91
CA VAL A 39 3.48 -10.80 2.08
C VAL A 39 4.92 -10.91 1.61
N THR A 40 5.75 -11.68 2.32
CA THR A 40 7.08 -12.05 1.82
C THR A 40 7.11 -13.49 1.34
N ASP A 41 8.06 -13.86 0.50
CA ASP A 41 8.31 -15.26 0.13
C ASP A 41 8.88 -16.12 1.28
N GLY A 42 9.02 -15.56 2.48
CA GLY A 42 9.63 -16.24 3.63
C GLY A 42 11.13 -16.44 3.55
N SER A 43 11.80 -16.01 2.46
CA SER A 43 13.27 -16.10 2.31
C SER A 43 14.02 -15.18 3.26
N GLY A 44 13.33 -14.17 3.79
CA GLY A 44 13.89 -13.17 4.68
C GLY A 44 14.82 -12.16 3.99
N THR A 45 14.90 -12.19 2.66
CA THR A 45 15.72 -11.29 1.86
C THR A 45 15.00 -9.96 1.61
N ALA A 46 15.77 -8.86 1.58
CA ALA A 46 15.27 -7.58 1.08
C ALA A 46 14.98 -7.73 -0.43
N GLY A 47 13.77 -7.40 -0.87
CA GLY A 47 13.36 -7.57 -2.28
C GLY A 47 12.53 -8.82 -2.58
N SER A 48 11.80 -9.35 -1.60
CA SER A 48 10.78 -10.40 -1.80
C SER A 48 9.39 -10.03 -1.26
N THR A 49 9.11 -8.73 -1.06
CA THR A 49 7.82 -8.28 -0.52
C THR A 49 6.85 -8.01 -1.66
N LYS A 50 5.70 -8.69 -1.62
CA LYS A 50 4.59 -8.48 -2.53
C LYS A 50 3.49 -7.74 -1.79
N PHE A 51 2.98 -6.70 -2.41
CA PHE A 51 1.73 -6.06 -1.99
C PHE A 51 0.60 -6.57 -2.86
N HIS A 52 -0.45 -7.05 -2.21
CA HIS A 52 -1.68 -7.52 -2.83
C HIS A 52 -2.79 -6.54 -2.47
N GLY A 53 -3.67 -6.19 -3.40
CA GLY A 53 -4.82 -5.35 -3.10
C GLY A 53 -5.84 -6.10 -2.23
N GLY A 54 -5.66 -6.09 -0.92
CA GLY A 54 -6.52 -6.76 0.05
C GLY A 54 -6.53 -8.29 -0.05
N PRO A 55 -7.31 -8.96 0.81
CA PRO A 55 -7.48 -10.40 0.73
C PRO A 55 -8.21 -10.74 -0.57
N ARG A 56 -7.62 -11.67 -1.33
CA ARG A 56 -8.11 -12.13 -2.66
C ARG A 56 -8.00 -11.13 -3.81
N LEU A 57 -7.08 -10.16 -3.75
CA LEU A 57 -6.80 -9.26 -4.88
C LEU A 57 -8.00 -8.38 -5.26
N ALA A 58 -8.75 -7.92 -4.25
CA ALA A 58 -9.98 -7.15 -4.41
C ALA A 58 -9.76 -5.65 -4.64
N ALA A 59 -8.67 -5.09 -4.11
CA ALA A 59 -8.23 -3.72 -4.38
C ALA A 59 -7.25 -3.66 -5.55
N ILE A 60 -7.12 -2.49 -6.16
CA ILE A 60 -6.24 -2.25 -7.32
C ILE A 60 -5.10 -1.33 -6.89
N ILE A 61 -3.88 -1.67 -7.30
CA ILE A 61 -2.66 -0.93 -7.00
C ILE A 61 -2.08 -0.38 -8.29
N ALA A 62 -1.66 0.89 -8.32
CA ALA A 62 -0.97 1.47 -9.47
C ALA A 62 0.33 2.15 -9.04
N PRO A 63 1.50 1.73 -9.55
CA PRO A 63 2.74 2.47 -9.37
C PRO A 63 2.63 3.90 -9.92
N ILE A 64 3.28 4.84 -9.23
CA ILE A 64 3.45 6.22 -9.67
C ILE A 64 4.94 6.51 -9.87
N SER A 65 5.27 7.03 -11.06
CA SER A 65 6.61 7.48 -11.40
C SER A 65 6.96 8.74 -10.59
N GLY A 66 8.09 8.68 -9.88
CA GLY A 66 8.46 9.65 -8.86
C GLY A 66 8.70 11.07 -9.37
N GLY A 67 7.82 11.97 -8.97
CA GLY A 67 8.15 13.39 -8.76
C GLY A 67 8.62 13.62 -7.32
N HIS A 68 9.19 14.81 -7.04
CA HIS A 68 9.51 15.20 -5.66
C HIS A 68 8.26 15.49 -4.81
N ALA A 69 7.14 15.82 -5.46
CA ALA A 69 5.86 16.09 -4.82
C ALA A 69 5.01 14.81 -4.73
N ASP A 70 4.19 14.73 -3.68
CA ASP A 70 3.15 13.71 -3.55
C ASP A 70 2.05 13.96 -4.61
N PRO A 71 1.48 12.90 -5.21
CA PRO A 71 0.46 13.03 -6.23
C PRO A 71 -0.86 13.55 -5.65
N THR A 72 -1.62 14.23 -6.49
CA THR A 72 -3.02 14.57 -6.22
C THR A 72 -3.93 13.35 -6.37
N GLU A 73 -5.14 13.44 -5.82
CA GLU A 73 -6.17 12.39 -5.99
C GLU A 73 -6.43 12.08 -7.46
N ALA A 74 -6.50 13.12 -8.31
CA ALA A 74 -6.75 12.98 -9.73
C ALA A 74 -5.62 12.25 -10.47
N GLU A 75 -4.37 12.50 -10.08
CA GLU A 75 -3.20 11.80 -10.62
C GLU A 75 -3.20 10.33 -10.19
N CYS A 76 -3.51 10.05 -8.91
CA CYS A 76 -3.70 8.68 -8.44
C CYS A 76 -4.84 7.96 -9.18
N ALA A 77 -5.99 8.60 -9.31
CA ALA A 77 -7.14 8.04 -10.02
C ALA A 77 -6.81 7.74 -11.49
N LYS A 78 -6.02 8.61 -12.12
CA LYS A 78 -5.54 8.40 -13.50
C LYS A 78 -4.58 7.19 -13.59
N ALA A 79 -3.65 7.05 -12.66
CA ALA A 79 -2.75 5.91 -12.60
C ALA A 79 -3.54 4.60 -12.40
N LEU A 80 -4.43 4.55 -11.40
CA LEU A 80 -5.28 3.39 -11.13
C LEU A 80 -6.08 2.92 -12.36
N ARG A 81 -6.60 3.85 -13.16
CA ARG A 81 -7.30 3.51 -14.42
C ARG A 81 -6.37 3.06 -15.55
N SER A 82 -5.12 3.52 -15.58
CA SER A 82 -4.22 3.33 -16.73
C SER A 82 -3.28 2.14 -16.56
N ASN A 83 -2.84 1.88 -15.33
CA ASN A 83 -1.84 0.88 -14.99
C ASN A 83 -2.12 0.19 -13.64
N GLY A 84 -3.39 0.10 -13.26
CA GLY A 84 -3.83 -0.66 -12.09
C GLY A 84 -3.60 -2.16 -12.25
N ASP A 85 -3.00 -2.77 -11.23
CA ASP A 85 -2.77 -4.20 -11.10
C ASP A 85 -3.19 -4.66 -9.69
N PRO A 86 -3.76 -5.85 -9.53
CA PRO A 86 -4.04 -6.41 -8.20
C PRO A 86 -2.81 -6.64 -7.31
N MET A 87 -1.59 -6.58 -7.87
CA MET A 87 -0.34 -6.88 -7.17
C MET A 87 0.78 -5.93 -7.55
N LEU A 88 1.62 -5.58 -6.57
CA LEU A 88 2.87 -4.86 -6.76
C LEU A 88 4.03 -5.70 -6.18
N GLN A 89 5.00 -6.03 -7.03
CA GLN A 89 6.16 -6.83 -6.67
C GLN A 89 7.34 -5.96 -6.27
N ASP A 90 7.97 -6.32 -5.15
CA ASP A 90 9.27 -5.84 -4.67
C ASP A 90 9.48 -4.32 -4.79
N PRO A 91 8.55 -3.52 -4.25
CA PRO A 91 8.66 -2.07 -4.36
C PRO A 91 9.90 -1.58 -3.59
N PRO A 92 10.83 -0.87 -4.25
CA PRO A 92 12.04 -0.39 -3.59
C PRO A 92 11.73 0.69 -2.57
N GLN A 93 12.74 1.06 -1.78
CA GLN A 93 12.67 2.28 -0.98
C GLN A 93 12.37 3.49 -1.87
N ASN A 94 11.52 4.39 -1.39
CA ASN A 94 10.98 5.55 -2.10
C ASN A 94 10.02 5.21 -3.25
N ALA A 95 9.66 3.94 -3.45
CA ALA A 95 8.57 3.59 -4.36
C ALA A 95 7.28 4.30 -3.94
N GLN A 96 6.52 4.70 -4.94
CA GLN A 96 5.26 5.42 -4.80
C GLN A 96 4.19 4.65 -5.56
N PHE A 97 3.02 4.50 -4.96
CA PHE A 97 1.89 3.84 -5.61
C PHE A 97 0.57 4.37 -5.03
N CYS A 98 -0.48 4.19 -5.79
CA CYS A 98 -1.84 4.47 -5.35
C CYS A 98 -2.62 3.16 -5.20
N ILE A 99 -3.59 3.16 -4.30
CA ILE A 99 -4.53 2.05 -4.08
C ILE A 99 -5.94 2.58 -4.27
N GLN A 100 -6.79 1.82 -4.96
CA GLN A 100 -8.22 1.93 -4.84
C GLN A 100 -8.71 0.85 -3.88
N THR A 101 -9.19 1.28 -2.70
CA THR A 101 -9.81 0.44 -1.67
C THR A 101 -11.07 -0.24 -2.20
N THR A 102 -11.53 -1.31 -1.55
CA THR A 102 -12.78 -1.98 -1.97
C THR A 102 -14.02 -1.13 -1.77
N GLU A 103 -13.94 -0.15 -0.88
CA GLU A 103 -14.95 0.82 -0.51
C GLU A 103 -14.96 2.04 -1.45
N GLY A 104 -13.97 2.13 -2.34
CA GLY A 104 -13.88 3.14 -3.39
C GLY A 104 -13.05 4.38 -3.05
N ARG A 105 -12.43 4.44 -1.87
CA ARG A 105 -11.42 5.46 -1.57
C ARG A 105 -10.15 5.23 -2.37
N ILE A 106 -9.43 6.32 -2.57
CA ILE A 106 -8.08 6.31 -3.12
C ILE A 106 -7.10 6.61 -1.98
N ALA A 107 -6.02 5.85 -1.92
CA ALA A 107 -4.89 6.10 -1.04
C ALA A 107 -3.61 6.28 -1.87
N PHE A 108 -2.79 7.26 -1.52
CA PHE A 108 -1.40 7.36 -1.97
C PHE A 108 -0.50 6.78 -0.89
N VAL A 109 0.46 5.93 -1.30
CA VAL A 109 1.39 5.25 -0.42
C VAL A 109 2.81 5.43 -0.92
N ARG A 110 3.71 5.80 -0.01
CA ARG A 110 5.16 5.85 -0.21
C ARG A 110 5.85 4.80 0.65
N VAL A 111 6.74 4.01 0.06
CA VAL A 111 7.65 3.12 0.80
C VAL A 111 8.78 3.96 1.40
N VAL A 112 8.71 4.20 2.71
CA VAL A 112 9.72 4.98 3.44
C VAL A 112 10.99 4.16 3.65
N SER A 113 10.85 2.89 4.03
CA SER A 113 11.95 1.94 4.08
C SER A 113 11.46 0.55 3.69
N ALA A 114 12.13 -0.05 2.69
CA ALA A 114 11.96 -1.46 2.39
C ALA A 114 12.73 -2.29 3.43
N ALA A 115 12.18 -3.42 3.83
CA ALA A 115 12.76 -4.25 4.88
C ALA A 115 14.17 -4.75 4.50
N ALA A 116 15.21 -4.23 5.14
CA ALA A 116 16.55 -4.80 5.12
C ALA A 116 16.88 -5.40 6.50
N GLY A 117 17.27 -6.67 6.55
CA GLY A 117 17.89 -7.29 7.73
C GLY A 117 17.05 -7.38 9.02
N GLY A 118 15.72 -7.25 8.96
CA GLY A 118 14.85 -7.35 10.14
C GLY A 118 13.35 -7.33 9.86
N HIS A 119 12.97 -7.62 8.60
CA HIS A 119 11.59 -7.71 8.09
C HIS A 119 10.68 -6.50 8.36
N THR A 120 11.20 -5.38 8.86
CA THR A 120 10.38 -4.22 9.21
C THR A 120 10.24 -3.31 8.00
N MET A 121 9.00 -3.13 7.56
CA MET A 121 8.60 -2.20 6.50
C MET A 121 8.09 -0.91 7.13
N ARG A 122 8.35 0.21 6.46
CA ARG A 122 7.71 1.51 6.78
C ARG A 122 7.07 2.09 5.54
N LEU A 123 5.79 2.44 5.67
CA LEU A 123 5.02 3.14 4.66
C LEU A 123 4.57 4.49 5.22
N ARG A 124 4.29 5.41 4.31
CA ARG A 124 3.56 6.64 4.60
C ARG A 124 2.38 6.73 3.66
N ALA A 125 1.19 6.94 4.21
CA ALA A 125 -0.05 6.94 3.42
C ALA A 125 -0.89 8.20 3.65
N THR A 126 -1.47 8.70 2.57
CA THR A 126 -2.49 9.77 2.55
C THR A 126 -3.73 9.20 1.87
N VAL A 127 -4.90 9.36 2.47
CA VAL A 127 -6.15 8.79 1.97
C VAL A 127 -7.16 9.91 1.71
N TRP A 128 -7.75 9.91 0.52
CA TRP A 128 -8.78 10.88 0.15
C TRP A 128 -10.16 10.45 0.68
N ASP A 129 -11.05 11.42 0.89
CA ASP A 129 -12.42 11.08 1.28
C ASP A 129 -13.15 10.45 0.09
N LEU A 130 -14.19 9.66 0.35
CA LEU A 130 -15.08 9.23 -0.72
C LEU A 130 -15.66 10.45 -1.42
N ALA A 131 -15.64 10.44 -2.75
CA ALA A 131 -16.38 11.42 -3.54
C ALA A 131 -17.86 11.32 -3.13
N THR A 132 -18.42 12.46 -2.73
CA THR A 132 -19.83 12.58 -2.32
C THR A 132 -20.74 12.76 -3.51
#